data_AF-L7JQJ9-F1
#
_entry.id   AF-L7JQJ9-F1
#
_cell.length_a   1.000
_cell.length_b   1.000
_cell.length_c   1.000
_cell.angle_alpha   90.00
_cell.angle_beta   90.00
_cell.angle_gamma   90.00
#
_symmetry.space_group_name_H-M   'P 1'
#
loop_
_entity.id
_entity.type
_entity.pdbx_description
1 polymer ?
#
loop_
_entity_poly.entity_id
_entity_poly.type
_entity_poly.pdbx_seq_one_letter_code
_entity_poly.pdbx_strand_id
1 'polypeptide(L)'
;MAGTHGNLQPVDRALVRCHGTFFTGKGTEDLEDTRNEFLSNLDLAVAKGARRWLEAGYQIAVTNLCALLDYGLPTNVLMRALDASTKDTPKRKIVVGDEPASAKSQEASETQKPTNTDDKNAPIATATEAKDDVVDLSKRFKEVLQFVESTDIVVLSRLGDLNILAYLNVRLMFLRQMAILKGPGGAEAKPPAIGF
;
A
#
# COMPACT_ATOMS: atom_id res chain seq x y z
N MET A 1 -32.15 -10.74 -24.21
CA MET A 1 -31.86 -11.26 -22.85
C MET A 1 -30.98 -10.24 -22.15
N ALA A 2 -31.51 -9.48 -21.20
CA ALA A 2 -30.72 -8.57 -20.38
C ALA A 2 -29.95 -9.42 -19.37
N GLY A 3 -28.62 -9.39 -19.42
CA GLY A 3 -27.78 -10.05 -18.42
C GLY A 3 -28.12 -9.49 -17.04
N THR A 4 -28.54 -10.36 -16.13
CA THR A 4 -28.60 -10.06 -14.70
C THR A 4 -27.18 -9.86 -14.21
N HIS A 5 -26.61 -8.67 -14.41
CA HIS A 5 -25.42 -8.25 -13.69
C HIS A 5 -25.80 -8.26 -12.22
N GLY A 6 -25.27 -9.22 -11.46
CA GLY A 6 -25.56 -9.38 -10.03
C GLY A 6 -25.36 -8.03 -9.33
N ASN A 7 -26.38 -7.58 -8.60
CA ASN A 7 -26.29 -6.33 -7.89
C ASN A 7 -25.23 -6.48 -6.78
N LEU A 8 -24.15 -5.70 -6.85
CA LEU A 8 -23.09 -5.67 -5.83
C LEU A 8 -23.71 -5.45 -4.44
N GLN A 9 -23.21 -6.16 -3.43
CA GLN A 9 -23.64 -5.92 -2.05
C GLN A 9 -23.34 -4.46 -1.68
N PRO A 10 -24.13 -3.83 -0.79
CA PRO A 10 -23.90 -2.45 -0.38
C PRO A 10 -22.47 -2.20 0.13
N VAL A 11 -21.93 -3.12 0.94
CA VAL A 11 -20.55 -3.07 1.45
C VAL A 11 -19.50 -3.03 0.33
N ASP A 12 -19.64 -3.89 -0.69
CA ASP A 12 -18.68 -3.97 -1.80
C ASP A 12 -18.76 -2.72 -2.68
N ARG A 13 -19.98 -2.22 -2.94
CA ARG A 13 -20.20 -1.00 -3.71
C ARG A 13 -19.58 0.21 -3.02
N ALA A 14 -19.84 0.37 -1.72
CA ALA A 14 -19.32 1.47 -0.93
C ALA A 14 -17.79 1.43 -0.85
N LEU A 15 -17.21 0.24 -0.64
CA LEU A 15 -15.75 0.04 -0.67
C LEU A 15 -15.16 0.50 -2.01
N VAL A 16 -15.71 0.04 -3.13
CA VAL A 16 -15.24 0.41 -4.47
C VAL A 16 -15.35 1.91 -4.70
N ARG A 17 -16.41 2.57 -4.23
CA ARG A 17 -16.57 4.02 -4.36
C ARG A 17 -15.55 4.77 -3.50
N CYS A 18 -15.34 4.41 -2.23
CA CYS A 18 -14.28 5.00 -1.39
C CYS A 18 -12.91 4.89 -2.07
N HIS A 19 -12.53 3.68 -2.51
CA HIS A 19 -11.25 3.45 -3.18
C HIS A 19 -11.14 4.17 -4.52
N GLY A 20 -12.24 4.29 -5.27
CA GLY A 20 -12.31 5.09 -6.49
C GLY A 20 -12.04 6.57 -6.23
N THR A 21 -12.63 7.14 -5.18
CA THR A 21 -12.35 8.52 -4.74
C THR A 21 -10.90 8.65 -4.31
N PHE A 22 -10.37 7.74 -3.49
CA PHE A 22 -8.95 7.75 -3.08
C PHE A 22 -8.02 7.67 -4.29
N PHE A 23 -8.30 6.79 -5.26
CA PHE A 23 -7.44 6.62 -6.42
C PHE A 23 -7.46 7.85 -7.32
N THR A 24 -8.65 8.36 -7.65
CA THR A 24 -8.83 9.42 -8.65
C THR A 24 -8.73 10.84 -8.11
N GLY A 25 -8.90 11.03 -6.80
CA GLY A 25 -9.05 12.34 -6.16
C GLY A 25 -10.35 13.07 -6.53
N LYS A 26 -11.33 12.39 -7.15
CA LYS A 26 -12.61 12.96 -7.59
C LYS A 26 -13.77 12.44 -6.73
N GLY A 27 -14.85 13.22 -6.65
CA GLY A 27 -16.03 12.82 -5.88
C GLY A 27 -15.77 12.83 -4.38
N THR A 28 -15.06 13.86 -3.90
CA THR A 28 -14.70 14.01 -2.48
C THR A 28 -15.87 14.55 -1.65
N GLU A 29 -16.84 15.18 -2.31
CA GLU A 29 -18.08 15.70 -1.72
C GLU A 29 -18.91 14.61 -1.03
N ASP A 30 -18.95 13.40 -1.59
CA ASP A 30 -19.77 12.28 -1.10
C ASP A 30 -18.93 11.23 -0.35
N LEU A 31 -17.64 11.50 -0.10
CA LEU A 31 -16.70 10.52 0.46
C LEU A 31 -17.09 10.09 1.88
N GLU A 32 -17.47 11.06 2.71
CA GLU A 32 -17.89 10.83 4.10
C GLU A 32 -19.12 9.93 4.16
N ASP A 33 -20.14 10.22 3.35
CA ASP A 33 -21.36 9.42 3.28
C ASP A 33 -21.07 8.01 2.77
N THR A 34 -20.22 7.89 1.75
CA THR A 34 -19.80 6.59 1.22
C THR A 34 -19.02 5.78 2.27
N ARG A 35 -18.15 6.43 3.05
CA ARG A 35 -17.42 5.78 4.14
C ARG A 35 -18.39 5.27 5.20
N ASN A 36 -19.37 6.09 5.58
CA ASN A 36 -20.38 5.70 6.56
C ASN A 36 -21.24 4.54 6.06
N GLU A 37 -21.60 4.51 4.76
CA GLU A 37 -22.28 3.39 4.13
C GLU A 37 -21.43 2.10 4.22
N PHE A 38 -20.13 2.18 3.90
CA PHE A 38 -19.23 1.03 4.02
C PHE A 38 -19.14 0.51 5.46
N LEU A 39 -18.81 1.39 6.41
CA LEU A 39 -18.57 1.01 7.81
C LEU A 39 -19.84 0.47 8.48
N SER A 40 -21.01 1.05 8.20
CA SER A 40 -22.28 0.59 8.76
C SER A 40 -22.72 -0.78 8.25
N ASN A 41 -22.28 -1.18 7.05
CA ASN A 41 -22.58 -2.50 6.48
C ASN A 41 -21.51 -3.55 6.79
N LEU A 42 -20.30 -3.14 7.20
CA LEU A 42 -19.14 -4.01 7.34
C LEU A 42 -19.33 -5.07 8.42
N ASP A 43 -19.79 -4.71 9.61
CA ASP A 43 -19.99 -5.68 10.71
C ASP A 43 -20.99 -6.79 10.31
N LEU A 44 -22.10 -6.38 9.69
CA LEU A 44 -23.11 -7.31 9.20
C LEU A 44 -22.56 -8.22 8.10
N ALA A 45 -21.71 -7.69 7.22
CA ALA A 45 -21.07 -8.46 6.16
C ALA A 45 -20.11 -9.52 6.74
N VAL A 46 -19.34 -9.18 7.77
CA VAL A 46 -18.49 -10.14 8.51
C VAL A 46 -19.36 -11.23 9.15
N ALA A 47 -20.42 -10.82 9.86
CA ALA A 47 -21.31 -11.74 10.56
C ALA A 47 -22.03 -12.73 9.62
N LYS A 48 -22.54 -12.23 8.49
CA LYS A 48 -23.29 -13.06 7.51
C LYS A 48 -22.38 -13.87 6.59
N GLY A 49 -21.19 -13.36 6.28
CA GLY A 49 -20.25 -14.02 5.37
C GLY A 49 -19.73 -15.35 5.89
N ALA A 50 -19.69 -15.54 7.22
CA ALA A 50 -19.09 -16.71 7.87
C ALA A 50 -17.72 -17.01 7.23
N ARG A 51 -17.41 -18.28 6.92
CA ARG A 51 -16.13 -18.66 6.30
C ARG A 51 -15.86 -17.97 4.95
N ARG A 52 -16.89 -17.52 4.22
CA ARG A 52 -16.70 -16.78 2.95
C ARG A 52 -16.09 -15.40 3.17
N TRP A 53 -16.23 -14.85 4.39
CA TRP A 53 -15.60 -13.59 4.76
C TRP A 53 -14.07 -13.68 4.80
N LEU A 54 -13.48 -14.88 4.91
CA LEU A 54 -12.02 -15.02 4.88
C LEU A 54 -11.41 -14.45 3.59
N GLU A 55 -12.03 -14.75 2.45
CA GLU A 55 -11.57 -14.23 1.16
C GLU A 55 -11.85 -12.72 1.03
N ALA A 56 -13.07 -12.29 1.34
CA ALA A 56 -13.44 -10.87 1.27
C ALA A 56 -12.58 -10.00 2.21
N GLY A 57 -12.39 -10.45 3.46
CA GLY A 57 -11.54 -9.78 4.44
C GLY A 57 -10.08 -9.71 3.99
N TYR A 58 -9.54 -10.77 3.36
CA TYR A 58 -8.21 -10.70 2.76
C TYR A 58 -8.13 -9.63 1.67
N GLN A 59 -9.10 -9.60 0.75
CA GLN A 59 -9.16 -8.63 -0.35
C GLN A 59 -9.31 -7.19 0.17
N ILE A 60 -10.19 -6.95 1.15
CA ILE A 60 -10.35 -5.64 1.79
C ILE A 60 -9.03 -5.20 2.42
N ALA A 61 -8.37 -6.08 3.18
CA ALA A 61 -7.09 -5.75 3.80
C ALA A 61 -6.05 -5.34 2.75
N VAL A 62 -5.88 -6.12 1.67
CA VAL A 62 -4.96 -5.80 0.58
C VAL A 62 -5.31 -4.47 -0.09
N THR A 63 -6.59 -4.22 -0.36
CA THR A 63 -7.05 -2.98 -0.99
C THR A 63 -6.79 -1.77 -0.08
N ASN A 64 -7.01 -1.90 1.23
CA ASN A 64 -6.64 -0.89 2.23
C ASN A 64 -5.14 -0.60 2.23
N LEU A 65 -4.29 -1.64 2.09
CA LEU A 65 -2.84 -1.44 1.96
C LEU A 65 -2.48 -0.70 0.66
N CYS A 66 -3.11 -1.04 -0.46
CA CYS A 66 -2.91 -0.31 -1.71
C CYS A 66 -3.23 1.17 -1.55
N ALA A 67 -4.33 1.52 -0.89
CA ALA A 67 -4.68 2.92 -0.62
C ALA A 67 -3.67 3.61 0.31
N LEU A 68 -3.21 2.96 1.38
CA LEU A 68 -2.19 3.53 2.29
C LEU A 68 -0.87 3.84 1.57
N LEU A 69 -0.50 3.00 0.61
CA LEU A 69 0.66 3.20 -0.27
C LEU A 69 0.37 4.14 -1.45
N ASP A 70 -0.80 4.78 -1.45
CA ASP A 70 -1.32 5.64 -2.51
C ASP A 70 -1.20 5.00 -3.90
N TYR A 71 -1.53 3.71 -3.95
CA TYR A 71 -1.46 2.84 -5.12
C TYR A 71 -0.08 2.79 -5.79
N GLY A 72 0.97 3.01 -5.00
CA GLY A 72 2.36 2.94 -5.45
C GLY A 72 2.94 4.27 -5.93
N LEU A 73 2.29 5.41 -5.64
CA LEU A 73 2.83 6.71 -6.00
C LEU A 73 4.15 7.00 -5.24
N PRO A 74 5.23 7.41 -5.93
CA PRO A 74 6.55 7.62 -5.31
C PRO A 74 6.58 8.83 -4.36
N THR A 75 5.56 9.68 -4.42
CA THR A 75 5.39 10.83 -3.52
C THR A 75 4.85 10.42 -2.14
N ASN A 76 4.25 9.24 -2.02
CA ASN A 76 3.68 8.73 -0.78
C ASN A 76 4.76 8.50 0.30
N VAL A 77 4.46 8.91 1.53
CA VAL A 77 5.41 8.85 2.66
C VAL A 77 5.84 7.43 3.00
N LEU A 78 4.96 6.44 2.87
CA LEU A 78 5.26 5.04 3.13
C LEU A 78 6.07 4.42 2.00
N MET A 79 5.75 4.73 0.74
CA MET A 79 6.55 4.31 -0.43
C MET A 79 8.00 4.83 -0.34
N ARG A 80 8.18 6.11 0.03
CA ARG A 80 9.52 6.68 0.25
C ARG A 80 10.27 6.00 1.38
N ALA A 81 9.59 5.65 2.47
CA ALA A 81 10.20 4.93 3.59
C ALA A 81 10.62 3.50 3.19
N LEU A 82 9.80 2.81 2.39
CA LEU A 82 10.11 1.50 1.83
C LEU A 82 11.34 1.56 0.90
N ASP A 83 11.38 2.54 0.01
CA ASP A 83 12.52 2.76 -0.90
C ASP A 83 13.81 3.08 -0.15
N ALA A 84 13.73 3.86 0.94
CA ALA A 84 14.88 4.14 1.78
C ALA A 84 15.38 2.87 2.48
N SER A 85 14.47 2.04 3.02
CA SER A 85 14.82 0.84 3.77
C SER A 85 15.43 -0.28 2.91
N THR A 86 15.22 -0.27 1.59
CA THR A 86 15.76 -1.31 0.67
C THR A 86 17.13 -0.96 0.11
N LYS A 87 17.53 0.31 0.12
CA LYS A 87 18.82 0.78 -0.42
C LYS A 87 20.04 0.35 0.41
N ASP A 88 19.84 0.01 1.69
CA ASP A 88 20.93 -0.33 2.64
C ASP A 88 21.20 -1.83 2.85
N THR A 89 20.64 -2.74 2.04
CA THR A 89 20.98 -4.17 2.14
C THR A 89 21.81 -4.64 0.93
N PRO A 90 23.05 -5.13 1.14
CA PRO A 90 23.67 -6.03 0.19
C PRO A 90 22.68 -7.18 -0.03
N LYS A 91 22.18 -7.31 -1.26
CA LYS A 91 21.24 -8.36 -1.68
C LYS A 91 21.64 -9.67 -1.01
N ARG A 92 20.75 -10.29 -0.24
CA ARG A 92 20.96 -11.64 0.30
C ARG A 92 21.27 -12.56 -0.88
N LYS A 93 22.55 -12.90 -1.06
CA LYS A 93 23.01 -13.88 -2.02
C LYS A 93 22.55 -15.22 -1.49
N ILE A 94 21.47 -15.76 -2.05
CA ILE A 94 21.14 -17.17 -1.86
C ILE A 94 22.28 -17.93 -2.54
N VAL A 95 23.23 -18.39 -1.73
CA VAL A 95 24.28 -19.32 -2.20
C VAL A 95 23.62 -20.68 -2.31
N VAL A 96 23.16 -21.01 -3.52
CA VAL A 96 22.97 -22.41 -3.91
C VAL A 96 24.36 -22.91 -4.30
N GLY A 97 24.85 -23.94 -3.62
CA GLY A 97 26.19 -24.49 -3.81
C GLY A 97 26.42 -25.17 -5.16
N ASP A 98 27.68 -25.10 -5.61
CA ASP A 98 28.33 -25.74 -6.78
C ASP A 98 28.18 -27.29 -6.76
N GLU A 99 28.24 -28.11 -7.82
CA GLU A 99 28.81 -28.16 -9.20
C GLU A 99 28.31 -29.50 -9.87
N PRO A 100 28.65 -29.98 -11.11
CA PRO A 100 29.28 -29.35 -12.28
C PRO A 100 28.64 -29.64 -13.68
N ALA A 101 29.11 -28.87 -14.67
CA ALA A 101 29.39 -29.16 -16.10
C ALA A 101 28.30 -29.53 -17.14
N SER A 102 28.10 -28.65 -18.15
CA SER A 102 28.62 -28.86 -19.53
C SER A 102 28.33 -27.68 -20.50
N ALA A 103 29.40 -27.22 -21.17
CA ALA A 103 29.54 -26.53 -22.47
C ALA A 103 28.61 -25.32 -22.80
N LYS A 104 29.09 -24.06 -22.73
CA LYS A 104 29.96 -23.31 -23.68
C LYS A 104 29.30 -22.99 -25.03
N SER A 105 28.96 -21.70 -25.22
CA SER A 105 29.32 -20.92 -26.41
C SER A 105 29.46 -19.43 -26.04
N GLN A 106 30.66 -18.92 -26.28
CA GLN A 106 31.04 -17.50 -26.43
C GLN A 106 30.36 -16.97 -27.73
N GLU A 107 30.23 -15.67 -28.02
CA GLU A 107 31.26 -14.63 -28.00
C GLU A 107 30.64 -13.26 -28.34
N ALA A 108 31.17 -12.22 -27.66
CA ALA A 108 31.48 -10.82 -28.03
C ALA A 108 30.57 -10.03 -29.02
N SER A 109 30.51 -8.71 -29.06
CA SER A 109 31.17 -7.53 -28.44
C SER A 109 30.22 -6.36 -28.83
N GLU A 110 30.15 -5.19 -28.20
CA GLU A 110 31.10 -4.10 -28.40
C GLU A 110 30.80 -2.97 -27.41
N THR A 111 31.89 -2.40 -26.88
CA THR A 111 31.93 -1.15 -26.15
C THR A 111 31.87 0.02 -27.12
N GLN A 112 31.11 1.08 -26.80
CA GLN A 112 31.52 2.46 -27.12
C GLN A 112 30.76 3.51 -26.27
N LYS A 113 31.55 4.34 -25.59
CA LYS A 113 31.30 5.68 -25.01
C LYS A 113 32.33 6.61 -25.69
N PRO A 114 32.31 7.97 -25.64
CA PRO A 114 31.30 8.97 -25.25
C PRO A 114 31.05 10.04 -26.36
N THR A 115 29.99 10.86 -26.26
CA THR A 115 30.08 12.27 -26.68
C THR A 115 29.10 13.12 -25.88
N ASN A 116 29.62 14.11 -25.16
CA ASN A 116 28.85 15.21 -24.58
C ASN A 116 28.61 16.27 -25.66
N THR A 117 27.41 16.84 -25.73
CA THR A 117 27.25 18.25 -26.10
C THR A 117 26.03 18.77 -25.35
N ASP A 118 26.27 19.84 -24.61
CA ASP A 118 25.28 20.64 -23.89
C ASP A 118 24.23 21.18 -24.87
N ASP A 119 22.95 21.06 -24.51
CA ASP A 119 22.01 22.12 -24.88
C ASP A 119 21.01 22.35 -23.77
N LYS A 120 21.07 23.58 -23.26
CA LYS A 120 20.20 24.13 -22.23
C LYS A 120 18.82 24.33 -22.83
N ASN A 121 17.80 23.67 -22.27
CA ASN A 121 16.52 24.35 -22.11
C ASN A 121 15.76 23.79 -20.91
N ALA A 122 15.98 24.43 -19.77
CA ALA A 122 15.08 24.34 -18.64
C ALA A 122 13.81 25.14 -18.97
N PRO A 123 12.60 24.62 -18.69
CA PRO A 123 11.48 25.49 -18.39
C PRO A 123 11.64 25.97 -16.95
N ILE A 124 11.92 27.26 -16.80
CA ILE A 124 11.72 28.02 -15.56
C ILE A 124 10.23 28.33 -15.46
N ALA A 125 9.62 27.97 -14.33
CA ALA A 125 8.41 28.50 -13.68
C ALA A 125 7.71 27.32 -12.95
N THR A 126 7.38 27.30 -11.66
CA THR A 126 7.18 28.38 -10.68
C THR A 126 7.37 27.78 -9.27
N ALA A 127 8.20 28.38 -8.42
CA ALA A 127 8.46 27.92 -7.05
C ALA A 127 7.34 28.30 -6.04
N THR A 128 6.09 28.40 -6.50
CA THR A 128 4.97 28.90 -5.69
C THR A 128 3.87 27.84 -5.46
N GLU A 129 3.90 26.71 -6.17
CA GLU A 129 2.87 25.66 -6.12
C GLU A 129 3.19 24.51 -5.14
N ALA A 130 4.47 24.33 -4.78
CA ALA A 130 4.93 23.18 -3.99
C ALA A 130 4.39 23.11 -2.54
N LYS A 131 3.87 24.21 -1.98
CA LYS A 131 3.28 24.18 -0.62
C LYS A 131 1.86 23.64 -0.62
N ASP A 132 1.06 23.97 -1.65
CA ASP A 132 -0.33 23.55 -1.74
C ASP A 132 -0.40 22.04 -2.06
N ASP A 133 0.45 21.58 -2.99
CA ASP A 133 0.54 20.16 -3.36
C ASP A 133 0.97 19.25 -2.20
N VAL A 134 1.89 19.72 -1.34
CA VAL A 134 2.37 18.95 -0.17
C VAL A 134 1.31 18.91 0.93
N VAL A 135 0.58 20.00 1.13
CA VAL A 135 -0.53 20.07 2.10
C VAL A 135 -1.68 19.15 1.64
N ASP A 136 -1.98 19.12 0.34
CA ASP A 136 -3.00 18.26 -0.25
C ASP A 136 -2.65 16.77 -0.15
N LEU A 137 -1.40 16.39 -0.44
CA LEU A 137 -0.96 14.99 -0.31
C LEU A 137 -0.99 14.49 1.14
N SER A 138 -0.63 15.35 2.10
CA SER A 138 -0.71 15.04 3.53
C SER A 138 -2.15 14.87 4.00
N LYS A 139 -3.05 15.73 3.51
CA LYS A 139 -4.49 15.62 3.78
C LYS A 139 -5.06 14.31 3.22
N ARG A 140 -4.80 14.00 1.95
CA ARG A 140 -5.20 12.75 1.29
C ARG A 140 -4.73 11.51 2.05
N PHE A 141 -3.46 11.51 2.48
CA PHE A 141 -2.92 10.39 3.26
C PHE A 141 -3.66 10.23 4.61
N LYS A 142 -3.98 11.33 5.31
CA LYS A 142 -4.74 11.28 6.56
C LYS A 142 -6.16 10.76 6.37
N GLU A 143 -6.84 11.16 5.31
CA GLU A 143 -8.20 10.69 4.98
C GLU A 143 -8.21 9.17 4.73
N VAL A 144 -7.24 8.68 3.95
CA VAL A 144 -7.07 7.24 3.71
C VAL A 144 -6.72 6.51 5.01
N LEU A 145 -5.80 7.05 5.80
CA LEU A 145 -5.41 6.45 7.08
C LEU A 145 -6.61 6.33 8.01
N GLN A 146 -7.41 7.38 8.17
CA GLN A 146 -8.62 7.38 8.99
C GLN A 146 -9.64 6.33 8.50
N PHE A 147 -9.81 6.19 7.18
CA PHE A 147 -10.67 5.16 6.61
C PHE A 147 -10.20 3.74 6.98
N VAL A 148 -8.90 3.47 6.84
CA VAL A 148 -8.33 2.16 7.17
C VAL A 148 -8.38 1.88 8.66
N GLU A 149 -8.07 2.87 9.51
CA GLU A 149 -8.19 2.75 10.97
C GLU A 149 -9.63 2.47 11.40
N SER A 150 -10.61 3.15 10.80
CA SER A 150 -12.03 2.90 11.09
C SER A 150 -12.46 1.49 10.66
N THR A 151 -11.94 1.01 9.52
CA THR A 151 -12.15 -0.37 9.07
C THR A 151 -11.53 -1.36 10.06
N ASP A 152 -10.30 -1.11 10.51
CA ASP A 152 -9.64 -1.93 11.51
C ASP A 152 -10.44 -1.98 12.81
N ILE A 153 -10.94 -0.86 13.31
CA ILE A 153 -11.76 -0.81 14.53
C ILE A 153 -12.97 -1.74 14.43
N VAL A 154 -13.71 -1.69 13.32
CA VAL A 154 -14.89 -2.55 13.11
C VAL A 154 -14.48 -4.02 13.05
N VAL A 155 -13.47 -4.38 12.26
CA VAL A 155 -13.05 -5.79 12.13
C VAL A 155 -12.45 -6.33 13.43
N LEU A 156 -11.61 -5.54 14.11
CA LEU A 156 -10.96 -5.90 15.38
C LEU A 156 -11.94 -5.98 16.55
N SER A 157 -13.09 -5.30 16.48
CA SER A 157 -14.15 -5.44 17.47
C SER A 157 -14.69 -6.88 17.58
N ARG A 158 -14.45 -7.70 16.54
CA ARG A 158 -14.83 -9.12 16.49
C ARG A 158 -13.69 -10.07 16.87
N LEU A 159 -12.75 -9.64 17.70
CA LEU A 159 -11.63 -10.47 18.14
C LEU A 159 -12.11 -11.80 18.73
N GLY A 160 -11.52 -12.90 18.27
CA GLY A 160 -11.96 -14.28 18.59
C GLY A 160 -12.84 -14.93 17.54
N ASP A 161 -13.39 -14.15 16.59
CA ASP A 161 -14.06 -14.69 15.41
C ASP A 161 -13.01 -15.25 14.42
N LEU A 162 -13.14 -16.53 14.04
CA LEU A 162 -12.20 -17.14 13.08
C LEU A 162 -12.33 -16.53 11.68
N ASN A 163 -13.44 -15.89 11.36
CA ASN A 163 -13.69 -15.33 10.04
C ASN A 163 -12.84 -14.08 9.75
N ILE A 164 -12.35 -13.37 10.78
CA ILE A 164 -11.51 -12.18 10.60
C ILE A 164 -10.01 -12.50 10.48
N LEU A 165 -9.61 -13.76 10.64
CA LEU A 165 -8.20 -14.16 10.68
C LEU A 165 -7.43 -13.80 9.41
N ALA A 166 -8.05 -13.93 8.23
CA ALA A 166 -7.39 -13.60 6.98
C ALA A 166 -7.08 -12.08 6.87
N TYR A 167 -8.04 -11.23 7.26
CA TYR A 167 -7.84 -9.78 7.34
C TYR A 167 -6.72 -9.44 8.35
N LEU A 168 -6.80 -10.01 9.55
CA LEU A 168 -5.82 -9.82 10.63
C LEU A 168 -4.41 -10.18 10.18
N ASN A 169 -4.22 -11.34 9.56
CA ASN A 169 -2.90 -11.79 9.10
C ASN A 169 -2.26 -10.79 8.15
N VAL A 170 -3.01 -10.27 7.17
CA VAL A 170 -2.49 -9.27 6.22
C VAL A 170 -2.13 -7.97 6.92
N ARG A 171 -3.02 -7.43 7.76
CA ARG A 171 -2.79 -6.18 8.50
C ARG A 171 -1.60 -6.29 9.45
N LEU A 172 -1.49 -7.39 10.20
CA LEU A 172 -0.38 -7.63 11.14
C LEU A 172 0.95 -7.81 10.43
N MET A 173 0.99 -8.51 9.29
CA MET A 173 2.21 -8.63 8.49
C MET A 173 2.67 -7.28 7.96
N PHE A 174 1.74 -6.46 7.47
CA PHE A 174 2.04 -5.09 7.06
C PHE A 174 2.56 -4.25 8.23
N LEU A 175 1.83 -4.19 9.34
CA LEU A 175 2.23 -3.41 10.52
C LEU A 175 3.60 -3.85 11.06
N ARG A 176 3.87 -5.17 11.10
CA ARG A 176 5.18 -5.71 11.46
C ARG A 176 6.26 -5.21 10.53
N GLN A 177 6.01 -5.23 9.22
CA GLN A 177 6.97 -4.73 8.23
C GLN A 177 7.22 -3.23 8.40
N MET A 178 6.16 -2.44 8.62
CA MET A 178 6.25 -1.00 8.87
C MET A 178 7.02 -0.69 10.15
N ALA A 179 6.85 -1.48 11.21
CA ALA A 179 7.56 -1.31 12.49
C ALA A 179 9.07 -1.56 12.39
N ILE A 180 9.51 -2.36 11.41
CA ILE A 180 10.94 -2.63 11.17
C ILE A 180 11.53 -1.80 10.02
N LEU A 181 10.74 -0.93 9.37
CA LEU A 181 11.28 -0.06 8.34
C LEU A 181 12.29 0.90 8.93
N LYS A 182 13.48 0.91 8.34
CA LYS A 182 14.45 1.97 8.58
C LYS A 182 13.92 3.21 7.89
N GLY A 183 13.47 4.18 8.67
CA GLY A 183 12.99 5.46 8.14
C GLY A 183 14.08 6.16 7.32
N PRO A 184 13.77 7.30 6.66
CA PRO A 184 14.69 8.03 5.78
C PRO A 184 16.01 8.50 6.43
N GLY A 185 16.23 8.22 7.73
CA GLY A 185 17.49 8.44 8.45
C GLY A 185 18.30 7.19 8.79
N GLY A 186 17.90 5.99 8.36
CA GLY A 186 18.69 4.74 8.44
C GLY A 186 19.04 4.21 9.84
N ALA A 187 18.84 4.99 10.89
CA ALA A 187 19.20 4.62 12.25
C ALA A 187 18.33 3.46 12.74
N GLU A 188 18.97 2.41 13.25
CA GLU A 188 18.28 1.32 13.93
C GLU A 188 17.51 1.88 15.12
N ALA A 189 16.23 1.47 15.24
CA ALA A 189 15.48 1.73 16.46
C ALA A 189 16.22 1.06 17.62
N LYS A 190 16.80 1.88 18.50
CA LYS A 190 17.45 1.39 19.71
C LYS A 190 16.41 0.62 20.52
N PRO A 191 16.61 -0.68 20.80
CA PRO A 191 15.66 -1.42 21.61
C PRO A 191 15.54 -0.73 22.97
N PRO A 192 14.33 -0.69 23.57
CA PRO A 192 14.16 -0.14 24.90
C PRO A 192 15.10 -0.89 25.85
N ALA A 193 15.83 -0.15 26.68
CA ALA A 193 16.65 -0.73 27.72
C ALA A 193 15.73 -1.46 28.70
N ILE A 194 15.57 -2.76 28.52
CA ILE A 194 14.94 -3.62 29.51
C ILE A 194 15.99 -3.80 30.62
N GLY A 195 15.95 -2.91 31.60
CA GLY A 195 16.55 -3.16 32.90
C GLY A 195 15.70 -4.18 33.63
N PHE A 196 16.29 -5.33 33.94
CA PHE A 196 15.79 -6.24 34.98
C PHE A 196 16.25 -5.74 36.34
#